data_AF-A0A0C1MVW6-F1
#
_entry.id   AF-A0A0C1MVW6-F1
#
_cell.length_a   1.000
_cell.length_b   1.000
_cell.length_c   1.000
_cell.angle_alpha   90.00
_cell.angle_beta   90.00
_cell.angle_gamma   90.00
#
_symmetry.space_group_name_H-M   'P 1'
#
loop_
_entity.id
_entity.type
_entity.pdbx_description
1 polymer ?
#
loop_
_entity_poly.entity_id
_entity_poly.type
_entity_poly.pdbx_seq_one_letter_code
_entity_poly.pdbx_strand_id
1 'polypeptide(L)'
;MQTKLVDKELQKVILIMIFGYILPALLIFLGLVPFSWRFYLLILATIAIFAIARLYRVSPIELGLTAQNLGKSLKAITPLTLVCALLMFLYYSIQGPRIDNSAYTWTFYLFFVLVSSPIQEFLYRGFLFSIFSRAKLGTWIQILLSSFL
;
A
#
# COMPACT_ATOMS: atom_id res chain seq x y z
N MET A 1 26.80 16.85 14.76
CA MET A 1 26.97 15.48 14.23
C MET A 1 25.63 14.75 14.05
N GLN A 2 24.67 14.92 14.97
CA GLN A 2 23.30 14.38 14.84
C GLN A 2 22.51 14.89 13.61
N THR A 3 22.65 16.17 13.24
CA THR A 3 21.93 16.78 12.10
C THR A 3 22.28 16.11 10.76
N LYS A 4 23.57 15.88 10.50
CA LYS A 4 24.05 15.18 9.29
C LYS A 4 23.57 13.72 9.19
N LEU A 5 23.24 13.09 10.31
CA LEU A 5 22.76 11.71 10.33
C LEU A 5 21.27 11.63 9.97
N VAL A 6 20.48 12.58 10.47
CA VAL A 6 19.06 12.74 10.12
C VAL A 6 18.89 13.05 8.64
N ASP A 7 19.75 13.91 8.08
CA ASP A 7 19.73 14.23 6.64
C ASP A 7 19.97 13.00 5.75
N LYS A 8 20.87 12.10 6.15
CA LYS A 8 21.16 10.88 5.39
C LYS A 8 20.03 9.86 5.42
N GLU A 9 19.35 9.71 6.55
CA GLU A 9 18.19 8.80 6.64
C GLU A 9 17.01 9.35 5.85
N LEU A 10 16.76 10.66 5.93
CA LEU A 10 15.73 11.33 5.14
C LEU A 10 15.99 11.20 3.63
N GLN A 11 17.24 11.39 3.17
CA GLN A 11 17.62 11.19 1.77
C GLN A 11 17.32 9.77 1.28
N LYS A 12 17.58 8.75 2.11
CA LYS A 12 17.24 7.35 1.77
C LYS A 12 15.74 7.14 1.66
N VAL A 13 14.96 7.70 2.59
CA VAL A 13 13.49 7.65 2.55
C VAL A 13 12.97 8.24 1.25
N ILE A 14 13.44 9.44 0.89
CA ILE A 14 13.04 10.14 -0.33
C ILE A 14 13.41 9.31 -1.57
N LEU A 15 14.60 8.72 -1.60
CA LEU A 15 15.02 7.84 -2.70
C LEU A 15 14.07 6.64 -2.86
N ILE A 16 13.77 5.94 -1.76
CA ILE A 16 12.85 4.80 -1.75
C ILE A 16 11.45 5.22 -2.20
N MET A 17 10.95 6.37 -1.76
CA MET A 17 9.66 6.91 -2.19
C MET A 17 9.63 7.19 -3.70
N ILE A 18 10.63 7.90 -4.21
CA ILE A 18 10.67 8.28 -5.62
C ILE A 18 10.78 7.02 -6.49
N PHE A 19 11.74 6.14 -6.23
CA PHE A 19 11.99 4.99 -7.11
C PHE A 19 11.03 3.83 -6.88
N GLY A 20 10.56 3.62 -5.65
CA GLY A 20 9.69 2.49 -5.31
C GLY A 20 8.20 2.74 -5.55
N TYR A 21 7.76 4.00 -5.49
CA TYR A 21 6.32 4.34 -5.46
C TYR A 21 5.93 5.35 -6.54
N ILE A 22 6.62 6.50 -6.61
CA ILE A 22 6.22 7.59 -7.51
C ILE A 22 6.61 7.30 -8.96
N LEU A 23 7.86 6.89 -9.20
CA LEU A 23 8.39 6.67 -10.54
C LEU A 23 7.61 5.59 -11.30
N PRO A 24 7.31 4.39 -10.74
CA PRO A 24 6.49 3.40 -11.43
C PRO A 24 5.12 3.94 -11.84
N ALA A 25 4.46 4.69 -10.96
CA ALA A 25 3.16 5.30 -11.24
C ALA A 25 3.25 6.36 -12.36
N LEU A 26 4.28 7.22 -12.33
CA LEU A 26 4.53 8.22 -13.36
C LEU A 26 4.84 7.59 -14.72
N LEU A 27 5.62 6.51 -14.76
CA LEU A 27 5.94 5.81 -16.00
C LEU A 27 4.69 5.20 -16.66
N ILE A 28 3.76 4.68 -15.85
CA ILE A 28 2.45 4.21 -16.35
C ILE A 28 1.62 5.40 -16.84
N PHE A 29 1.56 6.47 -16.07
CA PHE A 29 0.76 7.66 -16.40
C PHE A 29 1.20 8.33 -17.71
N LEU A 30 2.51 8.43 -17.94
CA LEU A 30 3.09 8.98 -19.16
C LEU A 30 3.00 8.02 -20.36
N GLY A 31 2.48 6.80 -20.17
CA GLY A 31 2.36 5.80 -21.23
C GLY A 31 3.69 5.14 -21.63
N LEU A 32 4.77 5.39 -20.88
CA LEU A 32 6.07 4.74 -21.11
C LEU A 32 6.04 3.26 -20.72
N VAL A 33 5.19 2.90 -19.75
CA VAL A 33 4.90 1.52 -19.39
C VAL A 33 3.42 1.21 -19.65
N PRO A 34 3.09 0.10 -20.32
CA PRO A 34 1.70 -0.29 -20.53
C PRO A 34 0.93 -0.43 -19.21
N PHE A 35 -0.30 0.06 -19.16
CA PHE A 35 -1.15 -0.04 -17.95
C PHE A 35 -1.41 -1.49 -17.50
N SER A 36 -1.36 -2.44 -18.42
CA SER A 36 -1.44 -3.88 -18.12
C SER A 36 -0.31 -4.37 -17.22
N TRP A 37 0.81 -3.64 -17.15
CA TRP A 37 1.97 -4.01 -16.35
C TRP A 37 1.93 -3.59 -14.89
N ARG A 38 0.91 -2.83 -14.47
CA ARG A 38 0.76 -2.31 -13.09
C ARG A 38 0.94 -3.38 -12.01
N PHE A 39 0.40 -4.58 -12.22
CA PHE A 39 0.50 -5.67 -11.23
C PHE A 39 1.88 -6.33 -11.20
N TYR A 40 2.55 -6.45 -12.36
CA TYR A 40 3.93 -6.94 -12.40
C TYR A 40 4.88 -5.97 -11.72
N LEU A 41 4.69 -4.66 -11.96
CA LEU A 41 5.46 -3.61 -11.27
C LEU A 41 5.20 -3.61 -9.76
N LEU A 42 3.96 -3.79 -9.33
CA LEU A 42 3.62 -3.91 -7.91
C LEU A 42 4.34 -5.09 -7.25
N ILE A 43 4.31 -6.27 -7.87
CA ILE A 43 5.00 -7.46 -7.37
C ILE A 43 6.51 -7.22 -7.33
N LEU A 44 7.09 -6.64 -8.39
CA LEU A 44 8.51 -6.31 -8.45
C LEU A 44 8.93 -5.34 -7.35
N ALA A 45 8.16 -4.26 -7.14
CA ALA A 45 8.38 -3.29 -6.08
C ALA A 45 8.33 -3.96 -4.70
N THR A 46 7.39 -4.89 -4.51
CA THR A 46 7.28 -5.69 -3.27
C THR A 46 8.52 -6.51 -3.01
N ILE A 47 9.00 -7.24 -4.01
CA ILE A 47 10.20 -8.08 -3.88
C ILE A 47 11.41 -7.20 -3.54
N ALA A 48 11.59 -6.08 -4.26
CA ALA A 48 12.68 -5.15 -4.01
C ALA A 48 12.62 -4.56 -2.59
N ILE A 49 11.43 -4.11 -2.16
CA ILE A 49 11.23 -3.52 -0.84
C ILE A 49 11.38 -4.56 0.26
N PHE A 50 10.93 -5.80 0.06
CA PHE A 50 11.15 -6.87 1.01
C PHE A 50 12.64 -7.19 1.17
N ALA A 51 13.40 -7.21 0.07
CA ALA A 51 14.85 -7.36 0.12
C ALA A 51 15.52 -6.21 0.89
N ILE A 52 15.11 -4.96 0.65
CA ILE A 52 15.58 -3.79 1.39
C ILE A 52 15.22 -3.94 2.88
N ALA A 53 13.98 -4.28 3.22
CA ALA A 53 13.54 -4.46 4.61
C ALA A 53 14.40 -5.49 5.34
N ARG A 54 14.77 -6.58 4.67
CA ARG A 54 15.69 -7.60 5.19
C ARG A 54 17.12 -7.09 5.38
N LEU A 55 17.66 -6.36 4.41
CA LEU A 55 19.00 -5.75 4.52
C LEU A 55 19.08 -4.77 5.70
N TYR A 56 18.01 -4.00 5.93
CA TYR A 56 17.91 -3.03 7.03
C TYR A 56 17.48 -3.66 8.36
N ARG A 57 17.31 -4.99 8.40
CA ARG A 57 16.89 -5.76 9.59
C ARG A 57 15.63 -5.19 10.25
N VAL A 58 14.68 -4.72 9.44
CA VAL A 58 13.38 -4.25 9.95
C VAL A 58 12.63 -5.44 10.52
N SER A 59 12.14 -5.34 11.75
CA SER A 59 11.43 -6.44 12.39
C SER A 59 10.05 -6.64 11.73
N PRO A 60 9.52 -7.88 11.68
CA PRO A 60 8.18 -8.13 11.14
C PRO A 60 7.08 -7.32 11.85
N ILE A 61 7.25 -7.08 13.14
CA ILE A 61 6.33 -6.29 13.96
C ILE A 61 6.31 -4.83 13.50
N GLU A 62 7.47 -4.26 13.18
CA GLU A 62 7.56 -2.90 12.63
C GLU A 62 6.99 -2.78 11.21
N LEU A 63 6.96 -3.88 10.45
CA LEU A 63 6.31 -3.96 9.14
C LEU A 63 4.78 -4.13 9.24
N GLY A 64 4.22 -4.10 10.45
CA GLY A 64 2.79 -4.28 10.67
C GLY A 64 2.33 -5.74 10.63
N LEU A 65 3.25 -6.71 10.51
CA LEU A 65 2.93 -8.14 10.53
C LEU A 65 2.78 -8.62 11.98
N THR A 66 1.70 -8.21 12.64
CA THR A 66 1.39 -8.57 14.02
C THR A 66 -0.08 -8.91 14.23
N ALA A 67 -0.35 -9.95 15.02
CA ALA A 67 -1.70 -10.35 15.41
C ALA A 67 -2.20 -9.63 16.67
N GLN A 68 -1.34 -8.85 17.36
CA GLN A 68 -1.62 -8.32 18.70
C GLN A 68 -2.88 -7.44 18.77
N ASN A 69 -3.15 -6.66 17.72
CA ASN A 69 -4.32 -5.77 17.66
C ASN A 69 -5.38 -6.23 16.67
N LEU A 70 -5.26 -7.43 16.09
CA LEU A 70 -6.13 -7.89 15.01
C LEU A 70 -7.62 -7.83 15.41
N GLY A 71 -7.96 -8.33 16.60
CA GLY A 71 -9.34 -8.30 17.09
C GLY A 71 -9.89 -6.90 17.33
N LYS A 72 -9.06 -5.96 17.80
CA LYS A 72 -9.46 -4.56 18.00
C LYS A 72 -9.64 -3.84 16.66
N SER A 73 -8.70 -4.04 15.73
CA SER A 73 -8.74 -3.46 14.38
C SER A 73 -9.95 -3.96 13.59
N LEU A 74 -10.25 -5.26 13.65
CA LEU A 74 -11.44 -5.82 13.03
C LEU A 74 -12.70 -5.17 13.59
N LYS A 75 -12.87 -5.15 14.92
CA LYS A 75 -14.04 -4.52 15.55
C LYS A 75 -14.21 -3.03 15.17
N ALA A 76 -13.12 -2.31 14.97
CA ALA A 76 -13.15 -0.90 14.57
C ALA A 76 -13.54 -0.71 13.10
N ILE A 77 -13.05 -1.58 12.20
CA ILE A 77 -13.25 -1.44 10.75
C ILE A 77 -14.55 -2.11 10.28
N THR A 78 -14.96 -3.22 10.89
CA THR A 78 -16.14 -4.01 10.49
C THR A 78 -17.42 -3.18 10.37
N PRO A 79 -17.79 -2.28 11.31
CA PRO A 79 -19.03 -1.49 11.18
C PRO A 79 -19.04 -0.64 9.92
N LEU A 80 -17.93 0.07 9.64
CA LEU A 80 -17.81 0.91 8.45
C LEU A 80 -17.84 0.05 7.17
N THR A 81 -17.11 -1.07 7.15
CA THR A 81 -17.12 -2.00 6.02
C THR A 81 -18.51 -2.56 5.75
N LEU A 82 -19.27 -2.92 6.79
CA LEU A 82 -20.64 -3.41 6.66
C LEU A 82 -21.58 -2.33 6.09
N VAL A 83 -21.47 -1.08 6.55
CA VAL A 83 -22.26 0.03 6.01
C VAL A 83 -21.94 0.24 4.53
N CYS A 84 -20.67 0.27 4.14
CA CYS A 84 -20.28 0.40 2.74
C CYS A 84 -20.77 -0.79 1.89
N ALA A 85 -20.66 -2.02 2.41
CA ALA A 85 -21.16 -3.22 1.74
C ALA A 85 -22.68 -3.18 1.55
N LEU A 86 -23.43 -2.74 2.57
CA LEU A 86 -24.87 -2.59 2.50
C LEU A 86 -25.26 -1.54 1.45
N LEU A 87 -24.60 -0.38 1.43
CA LEU A 87 -24.85 0.66 0.42
C LEU A 87 -24.57 0.15 -0.99
N MET A 88 -23.47 -0.59 -1.20
CA MET A 88 -23.17 -1.22 -2.48
C MET A 88 -24.24 -2.25 -2.88
N PHE A 89 -24.74 -3.05 -1.94
CA PHE A 89 -25.80 -4.03 -2.19
C PHE A 89 -27.14 -3.36 -2.54
N LEU A 90 -27.51 -2.29 -1.84
CA LEU A 90 -28.71 -1.51 -2.15
C LEU A 90 -28.59 -0.86 -3.54
N TYR A 91 -27.43 -0.27 -3.86
CA TYR A 91 -27.15 0.29 -5.18
C TYR A 91 -27.21 -0.78 -6.29
N TYR A 92 -26.70 -1.98 -6.00
CA TYR A 92 -26.83 -3.13 -6.89
C TYR A 92 -28.31 -3.48 -7.13
N SER A 93 -29.12 -3.51 -6.08
CA SER A 93 -30.52 -3.91 -6.14
C SER A 93 -31.39 -2.96 -6.96
N ILE A 94 -31.06 -1.66 -6.99
CA ILE A 94 -31.76 -0.66 -7.82
C ILE A 94 -31.26 -0.62 -9.28
N GLN A 95 -30.43 -1.58 -9.70
CA GLN A 95 -29.81 -1.63 -11.03
C GLN A 95 -29.05 -0.35 -11.41
N GLY A 96 -28.38 0.28 -10.43
CA GLY A 96 -27.54 1.45 -10.70
C GLY A 96 -26.46 1.15 -11.75
N PRO A 97 -26.03 2.15 -12.54
CA PRO A 97 -25.01 1.98 -13.58
C PRO A 97 -23.70 1.42 -13.01
N ARG A 98 -23.04 0.55 -13.77
CA ARG A 98 -21.82 -0.15 -13.34
C ARG A 98 -20.75 -0.07 -14.41
N ILE A 99 -19.51 -0.15 -13.95
CA ILE A 99 -18.37 -0.38 -14.83
C ILE A 99 -18.51 -1.79 -15.41
N ASP A 100 -18.37 -1.88 -16.73
CA ASP A 100 -18.34 -3.17 -17.42
C ASP A 100 -17.07 -3.93 -17.01
N ASN A 101 -17.28 -5.04 -16.31
CA ASN A 101 -16.22 -5.93 -15.83
C ASN A 101 -16.24 -7.28 -16.59
N SER A 102 -16.93 -7.36 -17.72
CA SER A 102 -17.02 -8.58 -18.55
C SER A 102 -15.64 -9.11 -19.01
N ALA A 103 -14.64 -8.25 -19.06
CA ALA A 103 -13.27 -8.59 -19.41
C ALA A 103 -12.49 -9.34 -18.30
N TYR A 104 -12.97 -9.35 -17.06
CA TYR A 104 -12.25 -9.93 -15.92
C TYR A 104 -12.79 -11.29 -15.49
N THR A 105 -11.90 -12.26 -15.33
CA THR A 105 -12.20 -13.61 -14.88
C THR A 105 -12.25 -13.71 -13.36
N TRP A 106 -12.90 -14.76 -12.83
CA TRP A 106 -12.97 -14.98 -11.38
C TRP A 106 -11.60 -15.09 -10.71
N THR A 107 -10.63 -15.66 -11.42
CA THR A 107 -9.22 -15.77 -10.97
C THR A 107 -8.56 -14.41 -10.76
N PHE A 108 -8.93 -13.39 -11.54
CA PHE A 108 -8.44 -12.04 -11.32
C PHE A 108 -8.90 -11.48 -9.97
N TYR A 109 -10.16 -11.69 -9.57
CA TYR A 109 -10.68 -11.22 -8.28
C TYR A 109 -9.98 -11.92 -7.10
N LEU A 110 -9.73 -13.22 -7.21
CA LEU A 110 -8.96 -13.96 -6.20
C LEU A 110 -7.54 -13.39 -6.07
N PHE A 111 -6.85 -13.18 -7.19
CA PHE A 111 -5.54 -12.53 -7.19
C PHE A 111 -5.60 -11.12 -6.58
N PHE A 112 -6.59 -10.33 -6.96
CA PHE A 112 -6.72 -8.95 -6.52
C PHE A 112 -6.92 -8.85 -5.00
N VAL A 113 -7.81 -9.67 -4.44
CA VAL A 113 -8.12 -9.67 -3.01
C VAL A 113 -7.03 -10.35 -2.18
N LEU A 114 -6.50 -11.49 -2.62
CA LEU A 114 -5.59 -12.30 -1.80
C LEU A 114 -4.12 -11.96 -1.99
N VAL A 115 -3.74 -11.34 -3.12
CA VAL A 115 -2.34 -11.05 -3.44
C VAL A 115 -2.13 -9.55 -3.55
N SER A 116 -2.85 -8.87 -4.45
CA SER A 116 -2.64 -7.44 -4.71
C SER A 116 -2.92 -6.59 -3.48
N SER A 117 -4.06 -6.79 -2.81
CA SER A 117 -4.44 -6.00 -1.63
C SER A 117 -3.47 -6.18 -0.45
N PRO A 118 -3.08 -7.40 -0.03
CA PRO A 118 -2.09 -7.59 1.02
C PRO A 118 -0.71 -7.02 0.68
N ILE A 119 -0.30 -7.12 -0.59
CA ILE A 119 0.94 -6.51 -1.07
C ILE A 119 0.89 -4.99 -0.90
N GLN A 120 -0.21 -4.35 -1.30
CA GLN A 120 -0.37 -2.90 -1.16
C GLN A 120 -0.37 -2.50 0.32
N GLU A 121 -1.10 -3.21 1.17
CA GLU A 121 -1.08 -2.96 2.61
C GLU A 121 0.35 -3.06 3.18
N PHE A 122 1.10 -4.09 2.80
CA PHE A 122 2.49 -4.25 3.23
C PHE A 122 3.40 -3.09 2.77
N LEU A 123 3.31 -2.71 1.49
CA LEU A 123 4.13 -1.66 0.91
C LEU A 123 3.83 -0.30 1.55
N TYR A 124 2.57 0.13 1.48
CA TYR A 124 2.15 1.50 1.82
C TYR A 124 1.92 1.70 3.33
N ARG A 125 1.36 0.70 4.03
CA ARG A 125 1.05 0.83 5.46
C ARG A 125 2.05 0.17 6.38
N GLY A 126 2.70 -0.90 5.93
CA GLY A 126 3.74 -1.57 6.70
C GLY A 126 5.08 -0.87 6.57
N PHE A 127 5.72 -1.05 5.43
CA PHE A 127 7.10 -0.64 5.20
C PHE A 127 7.28 0.88 5.17
N LEU A 128 6.46 1.59 4.38
CA LEU A 128 6.59 3.04 4.24
C LEU A 128 6.39 3.76 5.58
N PHE A 129 5.40 3.33 6.36
CA PHE A 129 5.11 3.87 7.70
C PHE A 129 6.25 3.58 8.70
N SER A 130 6.83 2.38 8.65
CA SER A 130 8.02 2.03 9.44
C SER A 130 9.20 2.95 9.14
N ILE A 131 9.45 3.22 7.86
CA ILE A 131 10.50 4.13 7.40
C ILE A 131 10.24 5.56 7.88
N PHE A 132 9.01 6.06 7.76
CA PHE A 132 8.66 7.41 8.21
C PHE A 132 8.81 7.57 9.72
N SER A 133 8.42 6.54 10.48
CA SER A 133 8.61 6.48 11.92
C SER A 133 10.09 6.52 12.30
N ARG A 134 10.94 5.76 11.60
CA ARG A 134 12.40 5.77 11.77
C ARG A 134 13.02 7.14 11.43
N ALA A 135 12.47 7.84 10.44
CA ALA A 135 12.84 9.21 10.10
C ALA A 135 12.29 10.28 11.08
N LYS A 136 11.56 9.86 12.13
CA LYS A 136 10.94 10.74 13.14
C LYS A 136 9.95 11.76 12.54
N LEU A 137 9.27 11.41 11.44
CA LEU A 137 8.21 12.24 10.89
C LEU A 137 6.99 12.22 11.83
N GLY A 138 6.30 13.35 11.97
CA GLY A 138 5.08 13.41 12.78
C GLY A 138 3.98 12.52 12.21
N THR A 139 3.22 11.84 13.07
CA THR A 139 2.21 10.83 12.69
C THR A 139 1.23 11.31 11.61
N TRP A 140 0.78 12.57 11.69
CA TRP A 140 -0.10 13.17 10.68
C TRP A 140 0.52 13.25 9.29
N ILE A 141 1.81 13.57 9.20
CA ILE A 141 2.55 13.62 7.93
C ILE A 141 2.68 12.21 7.36
N GLN A 142 2.89 11.20 8.21
CA GLN A 142 2.95 9.81 7.79
C GLN A 142 1.63 9.37 7.15
N ILE A 143 0.50 9.68 7.79
CA ILE A 143 -0.85 9.37 7.29
C ILE A 143 -1.11 10.07 5.95
N LEU A 144 -0.78 11.35 5.84
CA LEU A 144 -0.98 12.11 4.60
C LEU A 144 -0.16 11.54 3.44
N LEU A 145 1.14 11.30 3.67
CA LEU A 145 2.02 10.76 2.64
C LEU A 145 1.60 9.33 2.23
N SER A 146 1.27 8.46 3.18
CA SER A 146 0.85 7.09 2.86
C SER A 146 -0.53 7.00 2.20
N SER A 147 -1.36 8.03 2.34
CA SER A 147 -2.70 8.06 1.72
C SER A 147 -2.67 8.67 0.32
N PHE A 148 -1.68 9.51 0.03
CA PHE A 148 -1.52 10.16 -1.27
C PHE A 148 -0.74 9.29 -2.27
N LEU A 149 0.18 8.47 -1.78
CA LEU A 149 1.00 7.52 -2.56
C LEU A 149 0.26 6.20 -2.80
#